data_AF-A0A3M1AU39-F1
#
_entry.id   AF-A0A3M1AU39-F1
#
_cell.length_a   1.000
_cell.length_b   1.000
_cell.length_c   1.000
_cell.angle_alpha   90.00
_cell.angle_beta   90.00
_cell.angle_gamma   90.00
#
_symmetry.space_group_name_H-M   'P 1'
#
loop_
_entity.id
_entity.type
_entity.pdbx_description
1 polymer ?
#
loop_
_entity_poly.entity_id
_entity_poly.type
_entity_poly.pdbx_seq_one_letter_code
_entity_poly.pdbx_strand_id
1 'polypeptide(L)' 'QLQQVYEVILQKKLDKRNFRKKILSLDVLRETGETTREGSRRPARLYTFNMDRFIALKERGILFPF' A
#
# COMPACT_ATOMS: atom_id res chain seq x y z
N GLN A 1 -2.17 5.07 -7.31
CA GLN A 1 -3.41 4.31 -7.54
C GLN A 1 -3.95 3.72 -6.24
N LEU A 2 -3.21 2.90 -5.48
CA LEU A 2 -3.72 2.28 -4.24
C LEU A 2 -4.30 3.26 -3.19
N GLN A 3 -3.66 4.42 -2.98
CA GLN A 3 -4.16 5.45 -2.05
C GLN A 3 -5.59 5.89 -2.37
N GLN A 4 -5.88 6.17 -3.64
CA GLN A 4 -7.18 6.72 -4.06
C GLN A 4 -8.32 5.75 -3.79
N VAL A 5 -8.07 4.44 -3.98
CA VAL A 5 -9.06 3.40 -3.68
C VAL A 5 -9.41 3.40 -2.20
N TYR A 6 -8.41 3.48 -1.32
CA TYR A 6 -8.64 3.55 0.13
C TYR A 6 -9.35 4.84 0.55
N GLU A 7 -8.99 5.98 -0.04
CA GLU A 7 -9.67 7.26 0.24
C GLU A 7 -11.15 7.23 -0.16
N VAL A 8 -11.49 6.54 -1.25
CA VAL A 8 -12.88 6.34 -1.70
C VAL A 8 -13.64 5.41 -0.74
N ILE A 9 -13.04 4.27 -0.35
CA ILE A 9 -13.67 3.31 0.56
C ILE A 9 -13.89 3.92 1.95
N LEU A 10 -12.90 4.66 2.47
CA LEU A 10 -12.96 5.30 3.79
C LEU A 10 -13.68 6.65 3.77
N GLN A 11 -14.05 7.16 2.60
CA GLN A 11 -14.61 8.50 2.38
C GLN A 11 -13.83 9.62 3.10
N LYS A 12 -12.52 9.44 3.24
CA LYS A 12 -11.64 10.35 3.98
C LYS A 12 -10.36 10.57 3.19
N LYS A 13 -9.87 11.79 3.17
CA LYS A 13 -8.56 12.11 2.61
C LYS A 13 -7.47 11.52 3.50
N LEU A 14 -6.62 10.68 2.93
CA LEU A 14 -5.50 10.08 3.61
C LEU A 14 -4.25 10.89 3.29
N ASP A 15 -3.46 11.18 4.32
CA ASP A 15 -2.15 11.78 4.09
C ASP A 15 -1.24 10.77 3.38
N LYS A 16 -0.77 11.12 2.17
CA LYS A 16 0.04 10.26 1.31
C LYS A 16 1.32 9.77 2.00
N ARG A 17 1.91 10.57 2.88
CA ARG A 17 3.14 10.24 3.60
C ARG A 17 2.85 9.23 4.69
N ASN A 18 1.78 9.44 5.47
CA ASN A 18 1.34 8.48 6.49
C ASN A 18 0.86 7.17 5.88
N PHE A 19 0.13 7.22 4.76
CA PHE A 19 -0.31 6.02 4.05
C PHE A 19 0.89 5.18 3.58
N ARG A 20 1.88 5.80 2.91
CA ARG A 20 3.10 5.11 2.50
C ARG A 20 3.85 4.52 3.69
N LYS A 21 4.04 5.30 4.76
CA LYS A 21 4.77 4.82 5.95
C LYS A 21 4.06 3.64 6.60
N LYS A 22 2.73 3.72 6.78
CA LYS A 22 1.92 2.64 7.36
C LYS A 22 1.91 1.39 6.48
N ILE A 23 1.64 1.52 5.18
CA ILE A 23 1.54 0.36 4.30
C ILE A 23 2.88 -0.36 4.12
N LEU A 24 3.99 0.38 4.11
CA LEU A 24 5.34 -0.20 4.11
C LEU A 24 5.66 -0.86 5.45
N SER A 25 5.26 -0.27 6.58
CA SER A 25 5.49 -0.87 7.91
C SER A 25 4.69 -2.15 8.15
N LEU A 26 3.57 -2.31 7.44
CA LEU A 26 2.70 -3.48 7.56
C LEU A 26 3.19 -4.66 6.71
N ASP A 27 4.22 -4.50 5.87
CA ASP A 27 4.79 -5.57 5.03
C ASP A 27 3.74 -6.31 4.16
N VAL A 28 2.61 -5.64 3.87
CA VAL A 28 1.51 -6.16 3.03
C VAL A 28 1.78 -5.99 1.54
N LEU A 29 2.84 -5.26 1.19
CA LEU A 29 3.30 -5.05 -0.17
C LEU A 29 4.68 -5.71 -0.31
N ARG A 30 4.77 -6.74 -1.16
CA ARG A 30 6.04 -7.35 -1.53
C ARG A 30 6.64 -6.55 -2.70
N GLU A 31 7.84 -6.00 -2.52
CA GLU A 31 8.62 -5.44 -3.63
C GLU A 31 8.94 -6.56 -4.62
N THR A 32 8.56 -6.41 -5.89
CA THR A 32 8.88 -7.40 -6.93
C THR A 32 10.28 -7.20 -7.49
N GLY A 33 11.02 -6.17 -7.04
CA GLY A 33 12.31 -5.78 -7.62
C GLY A 33 12.19 -5.14 -9.01
N GLU A 34 11.01 -5.20 -9.60
CA GLU A 34 10.72 -4.62 -10.91
C GLU A 34 10.38 -3.15 -10.77
N THR A 35 10.84 -2.37 -11.74
CA THR A 35 10.48 -0.96 -11.86
C THR A 35 9.74 -0.76 -13.16
N THR A 36 8.49 -0.30 -13.07
CA THR A 36 7.77 0.10 -14.27
C THR A 36 8.14 1.52 -14.65
N ARG A 37 8.32 1.74 -15.96
CA ARG A 37 8.69 3.03 -16.53
C ARG A 37 7.61 3.45 -17.52
N GLU A 38 6.54 4.06 -17.02
CA GLU A 38 5.58 4.76 -17.87
C GLU A 38 6.15 6.14 -18.25
N GLY A 39 6.83 6.20 -19.41
CA GLY A 39 7.31 7.44 -20.03
C GLY A 39 8.53 8.09 -19.37
N SER A 40 8.68 9.42 -19.54
CA SER A 40 9.83 10.22 -19.07
C SER A 40 9.86 10.48 -17.55
N ARG A 41 8.98 9.86 -16.76
CA ARG A 41 8.92 10.05 -15.30
C ARG A 41 9.85 9.08 -14.57
N ARG A 42 10.15 9.41 -13.31
CA ARG A 42 10.95 8.56 -12.42
C ARG A 42 10.31 7.16 -12.35
N PRO A 43 11.11 6.08 -12.46
CA PRO A 43 10.59 4.72 -12.43
C PRO A 43 9.80 4.47 -11.14
N ALA A 44 8.60 3.92 -11.28
CA ALA A 44 7.79 3.51 -10.14
C ALA A 44 8.17 2.07 -9.78
N ARG A 45 8.51 1.85 -8.51
CA ARG A 45 8.69 0.49 -7.99
C ARG A 45 7.36 -0.24 -8.06
N LEU A 46 7.38 -1.44 -8.63
CA LEU A 46 6.24 -2.33 -8.63
C LEU A 46 6.18 -3.06 -7.28
N TYR A 47 4.96 -3.19 -6.78
CA TYR A 47 4.66 -3.89 -5.55
C TYR A 47 3.51 -4.85 -5.84
N THR A 48 3.64 -6.08 -5.36
CA THR A 48 2.56 -7.05 -5.38
C THR A 48 1.92 -7.13 -4.00
N PHE A 49 0.60 -7.18 -3.96
CA PHE A 49 -0.13 -7.33 -2.72
C PHE A 49 0.06 -8.73 -2.14
N ASN A 50 0.51 -8.80 -0.88
CA ASN A 50 0.69 -10.06 -0.16
C ASN A 50 -0.54 -10.33 0.71
N MET A 51 -1.45 -11.14 0.18
CA MET A 51 -2.72 -11.46 0.85
C MET A 51 -2.52 -12.26 2.14
N ASP A 52 -1.52 -13.14 2.19
CA ASP A 52 -1.22 -13.94 3.39
C ASP A 52 -0.81 -13.05 4.57
N ARG A 53 0.05 -12.06 4.31
CA ARG A 53 0.44 -11.05 5.31
C ARG A 53 -0.75 -10.23 5.76
N PHE A 54 -1.62 -9.83 4.84
CA PHE A 54 -2.82 -9.06 5.14
C PHE A 54 -3.78 -9.84 6.05
N ILE A 55 -4.04 -11.11 5.75
CA ILE A 55 -4.92 -11.97 6.55
C ILE A 55 -4.32 -12.18 7.95
N ALA A 56 -3.03 -12.47 8.05
CA ALA A 56 -2.36 -12.64 9.34
C ALA A 56 -2.41 -11.38 10.22
N LEU A 57 -2.33 -10.18 9.63
CA LEU A 57 -2.46 -8.92 10.37
C LEU A 57 -3.92 -8.66 10.81
N LYS A 58 -4.89 -8.99 9.94
CA LYS A 58 -6.31 -8.91 10.25
C LYS A 58 -6.66 -9.83 11.43
N GLU A 59 -6.16 -11.05 11.43
CA GLU A 59 -6.35 -12.02 12.52
C GLU A 59 -5.67 -11.60 13.81
N ARG A 60 -4.53 -10.91 13.73
CA ARG A 60 -3.87 -10.28 14.90
C ARG A 60 -4.63 -9.08 15.46
N GLY A 61 -5.79 -8.72 14.91
CA GLY A 61 -6.59 -7.59 15.39
C GLY A 61 -5.98 -6.23 15.06
N ILE A 62 -5.02 -6.17 14.14
CA ILE A 62 -4.46 -4.90 13.66
C ILE A 62 -5.51 -4.27 12.75
N LEU A 63 -6.40 -3.50 13.34
CA LEU A 63 -7.30 -2.58 12.65
C LEU A 63 -6.44 -1.51 12.00
N PHE A 64 -6.29 -1.59 10.68
CA PHE A 64 -5.53 -0.63 9.89
C PHE A 64 -5.94 0.80 10.26
N PRO A 65 -5.07 1.59 10.93
CA PRO A 65 -5.46 2.92 11.37
C PRO A 65 -5.22 3.84 10.18
N PHE A 66 -6.22 4.08 9.34
CA PHE A 66 -6.13 5.04 8.25
C PHE A 66 -6.90 6.32 8.58
#